data_AF-A0A2N2HT76-F1
#
_entry.id   AF-A0A2N2HT76-F1
#
_cell.length_a   1.000
_cell.length_b   1.000
_cell.length_c   1.000
_cell.angle_alpha   90.00
_cell.angle_beta   90.00
_cell.angle_gamma   90.00
#
_symmetry.space_group_name_H-M   'P 1'
#
loop_
_entity.id
_entity.type
_entity.pdbx_description
1 polymer ?
#
loop_
_entity_poly.entity_id
_entity_poly.type
_entity_poly.pdbx_seq_one_letter_code
_entity_poly.pdbx_strand_id
1 'polypeptide(L)' 'MLEVLRKVDGVLGVMKFEEELLTEEAFRMIQERETLRKAAQWAEADRIRRLLLEMGVEVSDTPDGVVWRLR' A
#
# COMPACT_ATOMS: atom_id res chain seq x y z
N MET A 1 19.53 -12.32 -15.23
CA MET A 1 19.53 -10.91 -14.77
C MET A 1 18.07 -10.52 -14.62
N LEU A 2 17.68 -10.21 -13.39
CA LEU A 2 16.31 -10.26 -12.88
C LEU A 2 15.29 -9.42 -13.67
N GLU A 3 14.36 -10.09 -14.35
CA GLU A 3 13.09 -9.54 -14.82
C GLU A 3 12.14 -9.34 -13.62
N VAL A 4 12.19 -8.18 -12.95
CA VAL A 4 11.28 -7.87 -11.82
C VAL A 4 10.63 -6.48 -11.95
N LEU A 5 10.51 -5.95 -13.18
CA LEU A 5 10.01 -4.58 -13.39
C LEU A 5 8.86 -4.42 -14.40
N ARG A 6 8.17 -5.48 -14.82
CA ARG A 6 7.12 -5.37 -15.86
C ARG A 6 5.69 -5.74 -15.46
N LYS A 7 5.40 -5.88 -14.17
CA LYS A 7 4.04 -6.24 -13.71
C LYS A 7 3.32 -5.14 -12.90
N VAL A 8 3.80 -3.91 -12.95
CA VAL A 8 3.17 -2.79 -12.21
C VAL A 8 2.11 -2.08 -13.05
N ASP A 9 2.11 -2.22 -14.38
CA ASP A 9 1.25 -1.39 -15.24
C ASP A 9 -0.23 -1.79 -15.25
N GLY A 10 -0.58 -3.04 -14.93
CA GLY A 10 -1.97 -3.51 -14.89
C GLY A 10 -2.73 -3.15 -13.62
N VAL A 11 -2.00 -2.93 -12.51
CA VAL A 11 -2.58 -2.62 -11.19
C VAL A 11 -2.73 -1.12 -10.98
N LEU A 12 -1.89 -0.30 -11.64
CA LEU A 12 -1.92 1.17 -11.57
C LEU A 12 -3.23 1.80 -12.08
N GLY A 13 -3.94 1.15 -13.01
CA GLY A 13 -5.22 1.65 -13.52
C GLY A 13 -6.37 1.52 -12.52
N VAL A 14 -6.34 0.49 -11.66
CA VAL A 14 -7.32 0.28 -10.59
C VAL A 14 -6.98 1.17 -9.39
N MET A 15 -5.69 1.30 -9.06
CA MET A 15 -5.23 2.21 -8.00
C MET A 15 -5.59 3.68 -8.25
N LYS A 16 -5.53 4.16 -9.50
CA LYS A 16 -5.88 5.56 -9.82
C LYS A 16 -7.34 5.92 -9.51
N PHE A 17 -8.26 4.99 -9.69
CA PHE A 17 -9.69 5.23 -9.43
C PHE A 17 -10.01 5.23 -7.94
N GLU A 18 -9.26 4.46 -7.16
CA GLU A 18 -9.40 4.45 -5.70
C GLU A 18 -8.62 5.59 -5.05
N GLU A 19 -7.46 6.01 -5.60
CA GLU A 19 -6.62 7.13 -5.12
C GLU A 19 -7.43 8.44 -5.00
N GLU A 20 -8.43 8.65 -5.85
CA GLU A 20 -9.31 9.83 -5.84
C GLU A 20 -10.24 9.88 -4.61
N LEU A 21 -10.47 8.75 -3.93
CA LEU A 21 -11.27 8.64 -2.70
C LEU A 21 -10.41 8.53 -1.44
N LEU A 22 -9.12 8.22 -1.58
CA LEU A 22 -8.21 8.09 -0.45
C LEU A 22 -7.75 9.47 0.02
N THR A 23 -7.80 9.74 1.33
CA THR A 23 -7.27 11.00 1.86
C THR A 23 -5.76 11.06 1.64
N GLU A 24 -5.20 12.26 1.41
CA GLU A 24 -3.75 12.44 1.25
C GLU A 24 -2.95 11.84 2.40
N GLU A 25 -3.51 11.86 3.61
CA GLU A 25 -2.91 11.28 4.82
C GLU A 25 -2.79 9.75 4.70
N ALA A 26 -3.86 9.05 4.32
CA ALA A 26 -3.82 7.61 4.13
C ALA A 26 -2.83 7.21 3.03
N PHE A 27 -2.72 8.02 1.96
CA PHE A 27 -1.77 7.75 0.89
C PHE A 27 -0.32 7.86 1.37
N ARG A 28 0.00 8.91 2.14
CA ARG A 28 1.32 9.08 2.77
C ARG A 28 1.66 7.91 3.69
N MET A 29 0.70 7.44 4.48
CA MET A 29 0.89 6.30 5.38
C MET A 29 1.15 5.00 4.61
N ILE A 30 0.48 4.75 3.48
CA ILE A 30 0.76 3.60 2.63
C ILE A 30 2.21 3.66 2.10
N GLN A 31 2.67 4.82 1.65
CA GLN A 31 4.05 5.00 1.17
C GLN A 31 5.09 4.84 2.30
N GLU A 32 4.79 5.36 3.48
CA GLU A 32 5.64 5.22 4.66
C GLU A 32 5.76 3.76 5.08
N ARG A 33 4.64 3.02 5.11
CA ARG A 33 4.61 1.58 5.36
C ARG A 33 5.49 0.80 4.37
N GLU A 34 5.44 1.13 3.08
CA GLU A 34 6.30 0.50 2.07
C GLU A 34 7.79 0.79 2.30
N THR A 35 8.11 1.99 2.75
CA THR A 35 9.48 2.38 3.10
C THR A 35 9.97 1.58 4.31
N LEU A 36 9.14 1.45 5.34
CA LEU A 36 9.43 0.65 6.53
C LEU A 36 9.56 -0.84 6.21
N ARG A 37 8.72 -1.39 5.31
CA ARG A 37 8.85 -2.77 4.82
C ARG A 37 10.20 -2.99 4.11
N LYS A 38 10.61 -2.06 3.24
CA LYS A 38 11.92 -2.12 2.56
C LYS A 38 13.08 -2.01 3.54
N ALA A 39 12.92 -1.24 4.61
CA ALA A 39 13.88 -1.13 5.71
C ALA A 39 13.81 -2.31 6.71
N ALA A 40 13.00 -3.35 6.44
CA ALA A 40 12.75 -4.48 7.34
C ALA A 40 12.23 -4.09 8.75
N GLN A 41 11.61 -2.92 8.87
CA GLN A 41 11.00 -2.41 10.10
C GLN A 41 9.56 -2.93 10.25
N TRP A 42 9.43 -4.24 10.44
CA TRP A 42 8.13 -4.94 10.44
C TRP A 42 7.16 -4.43 11.51
N ALA A 43 7.66 -4.13 12.71
CA ALA A 43 6.83 -3.64 13.82
C ALA A 43 6.19 -2.28 13.50
N GLU A 44 6.93 -1.40 12.84
CA GLU A 44 6.47 -0.06 12.50
C GLU A 44 5.53 -0.10 11.29
N ALA A 45 5.85 -0.92 10.28
CA ALA A 45 4.95 -1.17 9.16
C ALA A 45 3.59 -1.75 9.62
N ASP A 46 3.60 -2.64 10.62
CA ASP A 46 2.38 -3.20 11.20
C ASP A 46 1.60 -2.18 12.04
N ARG A 47 2.30 -1.23 12.67
CA ARG A 47 1.68 -0.10 13.36
C ARG A 47 0.90 0.77 12.38
N ILE A 48 1.50 1.12 11.24
CA ILE A 48 0.82 1.89 10.19
C ILE A 48 -0.35 1.12 9.59
N ARG A 49 -0.22 -0.21 9.39
CA ARG A 49 -1.33 -1.05 8.92
C ARG A 49 -2.56 -0.93 9.83
N ARG A 50 -2.38 -0.91 11.15
CA ARG A 50 -3.49 -0.72 12.11
C ARG A 50 -4.13 0.65 12.00
N LEU A 51 -3.32 1.70 11.89
CA LEU A 51 -3.83 3.07 11.74
C LEU A 51 -4.64 3.23 10.44
N LEU A 52 -4.15 2.66 9.34
CA LEU A 52 -4.89 2.62 8.08
C LEU A 52 -6.24 1.90 8.27
N LEU A 53 -6.26 0.77 8.97
CA LEU A 53 -7.49 0.05 9.32
C LEU A 53 -8.47 0.90 10.14
N GLU A 54 -7.97 1.68 11.10
CA GLU A 54 -8.79 2.62 11.89
C GLU A 54 -9.38 3.75 11.04
N MET A 55 -8.67 4.17 9.99
CA MET A 55 -9.14 5.12 8.98
C MET A 55 -10.12 4.50 7.96
N GLY A 56 -10.45 3.22 8.10
CA GLY A 56 -11.29 2.50 7.14
C GLY A 56 -10.53 2.04 5.88
N VAL A 57 -9.20 2.09 5.89
CA VAL A 57 -8.34 1.65 4.80
C VAL A 57 -7.73 0.29 5.13
N GLU A 58 -8.24 -0.77 4.53
CA GLU A 58 -7.67 -2.10 4.68
C GLU A 58 -6.53 -2.29 3.68
N VAL A 59 -5.32 -2.57 4.17
CA VAL A 59 -4.14 -2.80 3.31
C VAL A 59 -3.66 -4.24 3.45
N SER A 60 -3.58 -4.94 2.32
CA SER A 60 -3.20 -6.34 2.18
C SER A 60 -1.99 -6.50 1.26
N ASP A 61 -0.97 -7.22 1.72
CA ASP A 61 0.16 -7.63 0.89
C ASP A 61 -0.23 -8.85 0.05
N THR A 62 -0.15 -8.74 -1.26
CA THR A 62 -0.33 -9.89 -2.18
C THR A 62 0.97 -10.16 -2.93
N PRO A 63 1.18 -11.38 -3.45
CA PRO A 63 2.33 -11.69 -4.31
C PRO A 63 2.42 -10.78 -5.55
N ASP A 64 1.29 -10.23 -6.00
CA ASP A 64 1.18 -9.33 -7.15
C ASP A 64 1.32 -7.83 -6.79
N GLY A 65 1.45 -7.50 -5.49
CA GLY A 65 1.62 -6.12 -5.02
C GLY A 65 0.80 -5.79 -3.78
N VAL A 66 0.92 -4.55 -3.30
CA VAL A 66 0.08 -4.05 -2.20
C VAL A 66 -1.30 -3.71 -2.76
N VAL A 67 -2.32 -4.35 -2.22
CA VAL A 67 -3.71 -4.04 -2.52
C VAL A 67 -4.31 -3.37 -1.31
N TRP A 68 -5.05 -2.29 -1.51
CA TRP A 68 -5.77 -1.63 -0.45
C TRP A 68 -7.24 -1.49 -0.83
N ARG A 69 -8.10 -1.29 0.17
CA ARG A 69 -9.54 -1.16 0.00
C ARG A 69 -10.10 -0.19 1.03
N LEU A 70 -11.01 0.68 0.59
CA LEU A 70 -11.82 1.50 1.49
C LEU A 70 -13.02 0.68 2.00
N ARG A 71 -13.25 0.73 3.31
CA ARG A 71 -14.34 0.02 3.99
C ARG A 71 -15.58 0.89 4.15
#